data_AF-A0A3P7DQS9-F1
#
_entry.id   AF-A0A3P7DQS9-F1
#
_cell.length_a   1.000
_cell.length_b   1.000
_cell.length_c   1.000
_cell.angle_alpha   90.00
_cell.angle_beta   90.00
_cell.angle_gamma   90.00
#
_symmetry.space_group_name_H-M   'P 1'
#
loop_
_entity.id
_entity.type
_entity.pdbx_description
1 polymer ?
#
loop_
_entity_poly.entity_id
_entity_poly.type
_entity_poly.pdbx_seq_one_letter_code
_entity_poly.pdbx_strand_id
1 'polypeptide(L)'
;MEDWSHSLECELPEKLSELAQWLCTAEQMIQNPVDIRVDDVQLSLFNINESINHHKIHFSEFPYRSEQFQTIYLNGKVDEREIAMELLEPLKIRFDALAIAAPRHLQYLHRVQAHYQLLSNAEALNQKMERWKSSDSVAAIQKSLKEYKMEADSAPAKKFKRLLAHLKEVYSEAPVEEAHCVNKQCGNASLETVEKFQQLKPHLDELLKFWREFENTAAKIEDRITRSEHEKRNLIDEDDKELLRHCEKIRDDVARFGNDQIQQVV
;
A
#
# COMPACT_ATOMS: atom_id res chain seq x y z
N MET A 1 -4.97 3.45 34.62
CA MET A 1 -6.06 4.44 34.75
C MET A 1 -7.18 3.70 35.44
N GLU A 2 -7.25 3.87 36.76
CA GLU A 2 -8.31 3.35 37.61
C GLU A 2 -9.63 4.02 37.21
N ASP A 3 -10.68 3.19 37.19
CA ASP A 3 -12.10 3.51 37.02
C ASP A 3 -12.48 4.97 37.31
N TRP A 4 -12.38 5.84 36.30
CA TRP A 4 -13.39 6.89 36.16
C TRP A 4 -14.68 6.16 35.80
N SER A 5 -15.34 5.66 36.84
CA SER A 5 -16.54 4.87 36.73
C SER A 5 -17.58 5.68 35.95
N HIS A 6 -18.20 5.04 34.96
CA HIS A 6 -19.32 5.59 34.17
C HIS A 6 -20.43 6.25 35.02
N SER A 7 -20.44 6.03 36.34
CA SER A 7 -21.29 6.75 37.29
C SER A 7 -21.02 8.25 37.38
N LEU A 8 -19.75 8.69 37.32
CA LEU A 8 -19.40 10.12 37.44
C LEU A 8 -19.83 10.91 36.20
N GLU A 9 -19.74 10.34 35.00
CA GLU A 9 -20.17 10.99 33.76
C GLU A 9 -21.69 11.29 33.74
N CYS A 10 -22.49 10.51 34.48
CA CYS A 10 -23.95 10.69 34.57
C CYS A 10 -24.37 11.81 35.55
N GLU A 11 -23.50 12.21 36.48
CA GLU A 11 -23.82 13.23 37.50
C GLU A 11 -23.34 14.64 37.11
N LEU A 12 -22.51 14.74 36.08
CA LEU A 12 -22.01 16.03 35.60
C LEU A 12 -23.10 16.81 34.84
N PRO A 13 -23.12 18.15 34.94
CA PRO A 13 -23.92 18.97 34.04
C PRO A 13 -23.62 18.62 32.57
N GLU A 14 -24.64 18.69 31.72
CA GLU A 14 -24.62 18.23 30.32
C GLU A 14 -23.35 18.69 29.57
N LYS A 15 -23.03 19.99 29.63
CA LYS A 15 -21.84 20.55 28.98
C LYS A 15 -20.52 19.90 29.43
N LEU A 16 -20.39 19.56 30.71
CA LEU A 16 -19.18 18.95 31.25
C LEU A 16 -19.12 17.45 30.93
N SER A 17 -20.28 16.79 30.92
CA SER A 17 -20.40 15.39 30.47
C SER A 17 -20.05 15.25 28.98
N GLU A 18 -20.53 16.16 28.12
CA GLU A 18 -20.17 16.19 26.69
C GLU A 18 -18.67 16.37 26.47
N LEU A 19 -18.01 17.26 27.22
CA LEU A 19 -16.56 17.47 27.15
C LEU A 19 -15.79 16.22 27.61
N ALA A 20 -16.25 15.58 28.69
CA ALA A 20 -15.64 14.34 29.19
C ALA A 20 -15.77 13.19 28.17
N GLN A 21 -16.93 13.02 27.55
CA GLN A 21 -17.17 12.01 26.53
C GLN A 21 -16.33 12.27 25.26
N TRP A 22 -16.22 13.54 24.85
CA TRP A 22 -15.36 13.94 23.74
C TRP A 22 -13.89 13.62 24.04
N LEU A 23 -13.40 13.95 25.24
CA LEU A 23 -12.05 13.59 25.69
C LEU A 23 -11.81 12.07 25.67
N CYS A 24 -12.75 11.28 26.20
CA CYS A 24 -12.65 9.82 26.18
C CYS A 24 -12.49 9.28 24.76
N THR A 25 -13.26 9.82 23.80
CA THR A 25 -13.15 9.45 22.38
C THR A 25 -11.79 9.85 21.81
N ALA A 26 -11.32 11.07 22.09
CA ALA A 26 -10.04 11.57 21.62
C ALA A 26 -8.86 10.73 22.14
N GLU A 27 -8.90 10.34 23.41
CA GLU A 27 -7.89 9.49 24.05
C GLU A 27 -7.89 8.08 23.45
N GLN A 28 -9.07 7.49 23.22
CA GLN A 28 -9.20 6.20 22.55
C GLN A 28 -8.64 6.25 21.13
N MET A 29 -8.87 7.32 20.38
CA MET A 29 -8.32 7.47 19.03
C MET A 29 -6.79 7.49 19.01
N ILE A 30 -6.15 8.06 20.04
CA ILE A 30 -4.69 8.10 20.16
C ILE A 30 -4.12 6.76 20.65
N GLN A 31 -4.82 6.09 21.57
CA GLN A 31 -4.38 4.84 22.19
C GLN A 31 -4.61 3.62 21.31
N ASN A 32 -5.64 3.64 20.48
CA ASN A 32 -5.97 2.51 19.61
C ASN A 32 -4.99 2.45 18.44
N PRO A 33 -4.24 1.34 18.27
CA PRO A 33 -3.36 1.18 17.13
C PRO A 33 -4.18 1.11 15.84
N VAL A 34 -3.60 1.60 14.75
CA VAL A 34 -4.17 1.42 13.41
C VAL A 34 -4.14 -0.07 13.06
N ASP A 35 -5.23 -0.60 12.48
CA ASP A 35 -5.27 -1.98 12.01
C ASP A 35 -4.35 -2.15 10.78
N ILE A 36 -3.18 -2.71 11.02
CA ILE A 36 -2.14 -2.97 10.02
C ILE A 36 -2.11 -4.46 9.70
N ARG A 37 -2.21 -4.79 8.42
CA ARG A 37 -2.16 -6.15 7.89
C ARG A 37 -0.83 -6.36 7.19
N VAL A 38 -0.03 -7.27 7.73
CA VAL A 38 1.31 -7.59 7.20
C VAL A 38 1.25 -8.04 5.74
N ASP A 39 0.19 -8.75 5.35
CA ASP A 39 0.04 -9.34 4.02
C ASP A 39 -0.80 -8.49 3.05
N ASP A 40 -1.33 -7.34 3.49
CA ASP A 40 -2.15 -6.46 2.66
C ASP A 40 -1.77 -5.00 2.88
N VAL A 41 -0.83 -4.55 2.06
CA VAL A 41 -0.31 -3.18 2.09
C VAL A 41 -1.38 -2.17 1.66
N GLN A 42 -2.29 -2.55 0.75
CA GLN A 42 -3.34 -1.67 0.25
C GLN A 42 -4.42 -1.44 1.31
N LEU A 43 -4.87 -2.50 1.97
CA LEU A 43 -5.81 -2.41 3.09
C LEU A 43 -5.19 -1.65 4.26
N SER A 44 -3.92 -1.89 4.57
CA SER A 44 -3.20 -1.14 5.60
C SER A 44 -3.17 0.36 5.27
N LEU A 45 -2.83 0.73 4.02
CA LEU A 45 -2.83 2.12 3.58
C LEU A 45 -4.24 2.75 3.65
N PHE A 46 -5.28 2.00 3.29
CA PHE A 46 -6.67 2.43 3.44
C PHE A 46 -7.01 2.72 4.91
N ASN A 47 -6.72 1.78 5.81
CA ASN A 47 -6.97 1.93 7.25
C ASN A 47 -6.23 3.13 7.86
N ILE A 48 -4.99 3.38 7.43
CA ILE A 48 -4.20 4.55 7.87
C ILE A 48 -4.86 5.85 7.38
N ASN A 49 -5.30 5.92 6.12
CA ASN A 49 -5.97 7.11 5.58
C ASN A 49 -7.28 7.39 6.32
N GLU A 50 -8.07 6.36 6.61
CA GLU A 50 -9.30 6.48 7.39
C GLU A 50 -9.01 6.96 8.82
N SER A 51 -7.98 6.42 9.47
CA SER A 51 -7.53 6.88 10.79
C SER A 51 -7.12 8.36 10.78
N ILE A 52 -6.36 8.80 9.77
CA ILE A 52 -5.98 10.22 9.59
C ILE A 52 -7.22 11.09 9.38
N ASN A 53 -8.18 10.65 8.57
CA ASN A 53 -9.40 11.39 8.29
C ASN A 53 -10.24 11.55 9.57
N HIS A 54 -10.49 10.45 10.30
CA HIS A 54 -11.18 10.51 11.58
C HIS A 54 -10.46 11.42 12.57
N HIS A 55 -9.14 11.30 12.70
CA HIS A 55 -8.34 12.17 13.57
C HIS A 55 -8.52 13.64 13.20
N LYS A 56 -8.39 14.00 11.93
CA LYS A 56 -8.56 15.40 11.49
C LYS A 56 -9.96 15.93 11.76
N ILE A 57 -11.00 15.15 11.51
CA ILE A 57 -12.38 15.54 11.76
C ILE A 57 -12.59 15.76 13.26
N HIS A 58 -12.23 14.77 14.10
CA HIS A 58 -12.46 14.85 15.54
C HIS A 58 -11.67 15.99 16.20
N PHE A 59 -10.38 16.13 15.88
CA PHE A 59 -9.53 17.17 16.45
C PHE A 59 -9.71 18.56 15.83
N SER A 60 -10.53 18.70 14.78
CA SER A 60 -10.93 20.03 14.28
C SER A 60 -11.72 20.83 15.32
N GLU A 61 -12.44 20.13 16.22
CA GLU A 61 -13.18 20.75 17.32
C GLU A 61 -12.30 21.08 18.54
N PHE A 62 -11.06 20.58 18.60
CA PHE A 62 -10.23 20.68 19.81
C PHE A 62 -10.04 22.11 20.33
N PRO A 63 -9.74 23.14 19.49
CA PRO A 63 -9.60 24.51 19.99
C PRO A 63 -10.87 25.01 20.68
N TYR A 64 -12.04 24.73 20.10
CA TYR A 64 -13.33 25.12 20.64
C TYR A 64 -13.63 24.39 21.96
N ARG A 65 -13.45 23.07 22.00
CA ARG A 65 -13.67 22.25 23.21
C ARG A 65 -12.72 22.65 24.34
N SER A 66 -11.47 22.94 24.01
CA SER A 66 -10.46 23.40 24.98
C SER A 66 -10.83 24.76 25.57
N GLU A 67 -11.29 25.71 24.74
CA GLU A 67 -11.75 27.03 25.21
C GLU A 67 -13.00 26.92 26.10
N GLN A 68 -13.96 26.07 25.72
CA GLN A 68 -15.14 25.78 26.54
C GLN A 68 -14.75 25.24 27.91
N PHE A 69 -13.86 24.24 27.96
CA PHE A 69 -13.38 23.67 29.21
C PHE A 69 -12.62 24.71 30.04
N GLN A 70 -11.74 25.50 29.42
CA GLN A 70 -10.97 26.53 30.11
C GLN A 70 -11.89 27.59 30.75
N THR A 71 -12.99 27.95 30.08
CA THR A 71 -14.01 28.85 30.63
C THR A 71 -14.69 28.26 31.86
N ILE A 72 -15.05 26.97 31.82
CA ILE A 72 -15.64 26.26 32.96
C ILE A 72 -14.64 26.18 34.12
N TYR A 73 -13.39 25.82 33.82
CA TYR A 73 -12.31 25.68 34.79
C TYR A 73 -12.04 27.00 35.55
N LEU A 74 -12.00 28.13 34.84
CA LEU A 74 -11.75 29.45 35.46
C LEU A 74 -12.94 29.97 36.26
N ASN A 75 -14.18 29.70 35.82
CA ASN A 75 -15.37 30.19 36.50
C ASN A 75 -15.82 29.27 37.65
N GLY A 76 -15.38 28.02 37.67
CA GLY A 76 -15.81 26.99 38.64
C GLY A 76 -17.30 26.67 38.56
N LYS A 77 -17.96 27.00 37.43
CA LYS A 77 -19.41 26.91 37.27
C LYS A 77 -19.83 26.37 35.91
N VAL A 78 -20.87 25.56 35.91
CA VAL A 78 -21.59 25.11 34.71
C VAL A 78 -23.08 25.28 34.96
N ASP A 79 -23.76 26.02 34.09
CA ASP A 79 -25.21 26.28 34.19
C ASP A 79 -25.65 26.73 35.59
N GLU A 80 -24.93 27.73 36.13
CA GLU A 80 -25.11 28.31 37.46
C GLU A 80 -24.79 27.39 38.66
N ARG A 81 -24.45 26.12 38.40
CA ARG A 81 -24.02 25.16 39.43
C ARG A 81 -22.52 25.24 39.65
N GLU A 82 -22.11 25.33 40.91
CA GLU A 82 -20.70 25.23 41.30
C GLU A 82 -20.21 23.80 41.14
N ILE A 83 -19.02 23.65 40.55
CA ILE A 83 -18.37 22.37 40.33
C ILE A 83 -17.13 22.29 41.21
N ALA A 84 -17.02 21.22 41.97
CA ALA A 84 -15.87 20.96 42.83
C ALA A 84 -14.58 20.88 41.98
N MET A 85 -13.51 21.52 42.44
CA MET A 85 -12.23 21.53 41.70
C MET A 85 -11.65 20.13 41.55
N GLU A 86 -11.94 19.22 42.50
CA GLU A 86 -11.56 17.82 42.46
C GLU A 86 -12.13 17.07 41.24
N LEU A 87 -13.24 17.54 40.66
CA LEU A 87 -13.81 17.01 39.41
C LEU A 87 -13.16 17.64 38.16
N LEU A 88 -12.69 18.89 38.26
CA LEU A 88 -12.16 19.65 37.14
C LEU A 88 -10.67 19.39 36.90
N GLU A 89 -9.86 19.22 37.95
CA GLU A 89 -8.41 18.99 37.84
C GLU A 89 -8.05 17.78 36.96
N PRO A 90 -8.72 16.61 37.08
CA PRO A 90 -8.42 15.47 36.22
C PRO A 90 -8.73 15.72 34.75
N LEU A 91 -9.83 16.43 34.46
CA LEU A 91 -10.16 16.84 33.09
C LEU A 91 -9.14 17.82 32.53
N LYS A 92 -8.64 18.75 33.36
CA LYS A 92 -7.58 19.67 32.97
C LYS A 92 -6.30 18.93 32.56
N ILE A 93 -5.86 17.98 33.38
CA ILE A 93 -4.68 17.16 33.07
C ILE A 93 -4.88 16.41 31.74
N ARG A 94 -6.08 15.89 31.48
CA ARG A 94 -6.42 15.19 30.24
C ARG A 94 -6.39 16.12 29.02
N PHE A 95 -6.99 17.31 29.10
CA PHE A 95 -6.91 18.31 28.03
C PHE A 95 -5.46 18.74 27.74
N ASP A 96 -4.66 19.00 28.78
CA ASP A 96 -3.26 19.41 28.66
C ASP A 96 -2.41 18.29 28.03
N ALA A 97 -2.64 17.03 28.43
CA ALA A 97 -2.00 15.87 27.81
C ALA A 97 -2.39 15.70 26.33
N LEU A 98 -3.67 15.91 26.01
CA LEU A 98 -4.20 15.78 24.66
C LEU A 98 -3.64 16.84 23.71
N ALA A 99 -3.43 18.07 24.19
CA ALA A 99 -2.79 19.16 23.44
C ALA A 99 -1.39 18.77 22.93
N ILE A 100 -0.69 17.91 23.65
CA ILE A 100 0.65 17.40 23.29
C ILE A 100 0.53 16.11 22.47
N ALA A 101 -0.36 15.20 22.85
CA ALA A 101 -0.47 13.87 22.28
C ALA A 101 -1.08 13.88 20.87
N ALA A 102 -2.10 14.70 20.61
CA ALA A 102 -2.82 14.69 19.34
C ALA A 102 -1.94 15.11 18.14
N PRO A 103 -1.16 16.20 18.19
CA PRO A 103 -0.25 16.54 17.10
C PRO A 103 0.81 15.47 16.85
N ARG A 104 1.36 14.87 17.92
CA ARG A 104 2.35 13.79 17.83
C ARG A 104 1.77 12.51 17.22
N HIS A 105 0.55 12.16 17.59
CA HIS A 105 -0.14 11.03 17.02
C HIS A 105 -0.42 11.26 15.53
N LEU A 106 -0.87 12.45 15.13
CA LEU A 106 -1.05 12.78 13.71
C LEU A 106 0.26 12.72 12.92
N GLN A 107 1.37 13.21 13.48
CA GLN A 107 2.70 13.06 12.87
C GLN A 107 3.10 11.58 12.72
N TYR A 108 2.83 10.75 13.73
CA TYR A 108 3.02 9.31 13.63
C TYR A 108 2.19 8.69 12.49
N LEU A 109 0.89 9.02 12.39
CA LEU A 109 0.05 8.52 11.31
C LEU A 109 0.59 8.93 9.93
N HIS A 110 1.07 10.16 9.76
CA HIS A 110 1.70 10.61 8.52
C HIS A 110 3.00 9.87 8.18
N ARG A 111 3.81 9.51 9.18
CA ARG A 111 5.00 8.67 8.99
C ARG A 111 4.62 7.28 8.47
N VAL A 112 3.66 6.63 9.12
CA VAL A 112 3.18 5.30 8.71
C VAL A 112 2.52 5.38 7.33
N GLN A 113 1.74 6.42 7.04
CA GLN A 113 1.13 6.67 5.73
C GLN A 113 2.19 6.73 4.62
N ALA A 114 3.25 7.53 4.79
CA ALA A 114 4.30 7.66 3.79
C ALA A 114 5.04 6.34 3.54
N HIS A 115 5.28 5.56 4.59
CA HIS A 115 5.88 4.22 4.50
C HIS A 115 5.00 3.26 3.67
N TYR A 116 3.72 3.12 4.03
CA TYR A 116 2.77 2.24 3.33
C TYR A 116 2.44 2.72 1.91
N GLN A 117 2.47 4.03 1.67
CA GLN A 117 2.31 4.58 0.32
C GLN A 117 3.45 4.12 -0.60
N LEU A 118 4.70 4.12 -0.13
CA LEU A 118 5.82 3.62 -0.91
C LEU A 118 5.70 2.12 -1.18
N LEU A 119 5.40 1.32 -0.14
CA LEU A 119 5.23 -0.12 -0.29
C LEU A 119 4.08 -0.46 -1.25
N SER A 120 2.94 0.21 -1.14
CA SER A 120 1.78 -0.01 -2.02
C SER A 120 2.12 0.28 -3.49
N ASN A 121 2.94 1.32 -3.74
CA ASN A 121 3.41 1.62 -5.09
C ASN A 121 4.43 0.60 -5.61
N ALA A 122 5.30 0.06 -4.74
CA ALA A 122 6.20 -1.02 -5.08
C ALA A 122 5.44 -2.29 -5.44
N GLU A 123 4.50 -2.69 -4.59
CA GLU A 123 3.65 -3.86 -4.80
C GLU A 123 2.82 -3.73 -6.08
N ALA A 124 2.16 -2.59 -6.32
CA ALA A 124 1.37 -2.37 -7.53
C ALA A 124 2.22 -2.47 -8.80
N LEU A 125 3.47 -1.98 -8.78
CA LEU A 125 4.38 -2.10 -9.92
C LEU A 125 4.85 -3.56 -10.09
N ASN A 126 5.21 -4.25 -9.00
CA ASN A 126 5.57 -5.67 -9.04
C ASN A 126 4.42 -6.52 -9.60
N GLN A 127 3.18 -6.33 -9.15
CA GLN A 127 2.00 -7.05 -9.66
C GLN A 127 1.80 -6.81 -11.17
N LYS A 128 2.01 -5.58 -11.66
CA LYS A 128 1.98 -5.30 -13.11
C LYS A 128 3.09 -6.05 -13.85
N MET A 129 4.31 -6.00 -13.33
CA MET A 129 5.46 -6.69 -13.93
C MET A 129 5.22 -8.20 -14.03
N GLU A 130 4.70 -8.84 -12.99
CA GLU A 130 4.38 -10.27 -12.99
C GLU A 130 3.28 -10.61 -14.01
N ARG A 131 2.22 -9.79 -14.09
CA ARG A 131 1.17 -9.96 -15.12
C ARG A 131 1.71 -9.84 -16.55
N TRP A 132 2.67 -8.95 -16.78
CA TRP A 132 3.27 -8.78 -18.10
C TRP A 132 4.17 -9.96 -18.48
N LYS A 133 4.93 -10.49 -17.51
CA LYS A 133 5.74 -11.70 -17.69
C LYS A 133 4.88 -12.93 -17.98
N SER A 134 3.70 -13.03 -17.38
CA SER A 134 2.79 -14.17 -17.57
C SER A 134 1.92 -14.08 -18.85
N SER A 135 2.33 -13.30 -19.85
CA SER A 135 1.61 -13.21 -21.12
C SER A 135 1.68 -14.53 -21.89
N ASP A 136 0.54 -15.02 -22.38
CA ASP A 136 0.34 -16.38 -22.91
C ASP A 136 0.14 -16.46 -24.43
N SER A 137 0.36 -15.36 -25.15
CA SER A 137 0.19 -15.27 -26.61
C SER A 137 0.90 -14.04 -27.15
N VAL A 138 1.09 -13.98 -28.47
CA VAL A 138 1.61 -12.79 -29.18
C VAL A 138 0.70 -11.59 -28.95
N ALA A 139 -0.61 -11.78 -28.96
CA ALA A 139 -1.57 -10.70 -28.70
C ALA A 139 -1.46 -10.18 -27.26
N ALA A 140 -1.33 -11.06 -26.26
CA ALA A 140 -1.16 -10.71 -24.87
C ALA A 140 0.15 -9.96 -24.61
N ILE A 141 1.28 -10.46 -25.11
CA ILE A 141 2.59 -9.80 -24.90
C ILE A 141 2.68 -8.45 -25.63
N GLN A 142 2.03 -8.30 -26.79
CA GLN A 142 1.91 -6.99 -27.45
C GLN A 142 1.09 -5.99 -26.64
N LYS A 143 0.03 -6.44 -25.97
CA LYS A 143 -0.74 -5.60 -25.02
C LYS A 143 0.14 -5.23 -23.82
N SER A 144 0.83 -6.19 -23.22
CA SER A 144 1.77 -5.97 -22.11
C SER A 144 2.89 -4.99 -22.46
N LEU A 145 3.45 -5.05 -23.68
CA LEU A 145 4.44 -4.08 -24.17
C LEU A 145 3.88 -2.65 -24.31
N LYS A 146 2.61 -2.50 -24.71
CA LYS A 146 1.94 -1.19 -24.74
C LYS A 146 1.74 -0.64 -23.33
N GLU A 147 1.31 -1.49 -22.40
CA GLU A 147 1.13 -1.13 -20.98
C GLU A 147 2.45 -0.77 -20.31
N TYR A 148 3.50 -1.55 -20.53
CA TYR A 148 4.86 -1.26 -20.10
C TYR A 148 5.30 0.12 -20.57
N LYS A 149 5.06 0.45 -21.85
CA LYS A 149 5.42 1.76 -22.41
C LYS A 149 4.68 2.89 -21.70
N MET A 150 3.38 2.75 -21.46
CA MET A 150 2.59 3.74 -20.71
C MET A 150 3.13 3.94 -19.28
N GLU A 151 3.50 2.85 -18.60
CA GLU A 151 4.13 2.91 -17.28
C GLU A 151 5.49 3.60 -17.34
N ALA A 152 6.34 3.26 -18.33
CA ALA A 152 7.65 3.87 -18.52
C ALA A 152 7.55 5.38 -18.78
N ASP A 153 6.57 5.80 -19.58
CA ASP A 153 6.28 7.21 -19.86
C ASP A 153 5.84 7.97 -18.60
N SER A 154 5.21 7.29 -17.63
CA SER A 154 4.89 7.85 -16.30
C SER A 154 6.10 8.04 -15.38
N ALA A 155 7.28 7.55 -15.81
CA ALA A 155 8.57 7.68 -15.12
C ALA A 155 8.58 7.14 -13.67
N PRO A 156 8.41 5.82 -13.45
CA PRO A 156 8.33 5.22 -12.12
C PRO A 156 9.53 5.57 -11.23
N ALA A 157 10.75 5.63 -11.79
CA ALA A 157 11.93 6.06 -11.05
C ALA A 157 11.79 7.48 -10.44
N LYS A 158 11.16 8.42 -11.16
CA LYS A 158 10.89 9.77 -10.64
C LYS A 158 9.82 9.74 -9.55
N LYS A 159 8.78 8.92 -9.73
CA LYS A 159 7.72 8.71 -8.74
C LYS A 159 8.27 8.19 -7.42
N PHE A 160 9.08 7.13 -7.46
CA PHE A 160 9.73 6.58 -6.27
C PHE A 160 10.70 7.54 -5.60
N LYS A 161 11.48 8.32 -6.37
CA LYS A 161 12.32 9.39 -5.80
C LYS A 161 11.51 10.43 -5.03
N ARG A 162 10.32 10.81 -5.52
CA ARG A 162 9.43 11.75 -4.81
C ARG A 162 8.86 11.12 -3.54
N LEU A 163 8.45 9.86 -3.58
CA LEU A 163 7.96 9.13 -2.40
C LEU A 163 9.05 9.01 -1.33
N LEU A 164 10.28 8.70 -1.71
CA LEU A 164 11.42 8.67 -0.79
C LEU A 164 11.77 10.03 -0.21
N ALA A 165 11.64 11.11 -0.99
CA ALA A 165 11.85 12.47 -0.49
C ALA A 165 10.79 12.83 0.55
N HIS A 166 9.52 12.55 0.28
CA HIS A 166 8.42 12.76 1.21
C HIS A 166 8.57 11.92 2.49
N LEU A 167 8.97 10.65 2.36
CA LEU A 167 9.27 9.78 3.50
C LEU A 167 10.34 10.40 4.40
N LYS A 168 11.44 10.88 3.82
CA LYS A 168 12.52 11.53 4.59
C LYS A 168 12.07 12.81 5.29
N GLU A 169 11.18 13.57 4.65
CA GLU A 169 10.58 14.77 5.23
C GLU A 169 9.72 14.44 6.45
N VAL A 170 8.78 13.50 6.35
CA VAL A 170 7.91 13.16 7.50
C VAL A 170 8.66 12.47 8.65
N TYR A 171 9.79 11.81 8.35
CA TYR A 171 10.66 11.19 9.36
C TYR A 171 11.74 12.13 9.91
N SER A 172 11.82 13.39 9.49
CA SER A 172 12.89 14.30 9.96
C SER A 172 12.83 14.59 11.46
N GLU A 173 11.64 14.49 12.05
CA GLU A 173 11.39 14.70 13.50
C GLU A 173 11.29 13.38 14.28
N ALA A 174 11.43 12.23 13.62
CA ALA A 174 11.39 10.92 14.26
C ALA A 174 12.70 10.60 15.00
N PRO A 175 12.70 9.62 15.93
CA PRO A 175 13.93 9.05 16.47
C PRO A 175 14.87 8.61 15.34
N VAL A 176 16.15 8.98 15.45
CA VAL A 176 17.16 8.80 14.38
C VAL A 176 17.27 7.33 13.94
N GLU A 177 17.18 6.40 14.89
CA GLU A 177 17.26 4.95 14.64
C GLU A 177 16.08 4.45 13.81
N GLU A 178 14.87 4.88 14.16
CA GLU A 178 13.63 4.58 13.43
C GLU A 178 13.71 5.14 12.01
N ALA A 179 14.06 6.42 11.88
CA ALA A 179 14.19 7.10 10.60
C ALA A 179 15.24 6.42 9.71
N HIS A 180 16.40 6.04 10.25
CA HIS A 180 17.44 5.37 9.49
C HIS A 180 17.00 3.99 9.00
N CYS A 181 16.36 3.20 9.87
CA CYS A 181 15.86 1.87 9.53
C CYS A 181 14.83 1.93 8.39
N VAL A 182 13.80 2.77 8.54
CA VAL A 182 12.71 2.92 7.57
C VAL A 182 13.23 3.48 6.25
N ASN A 183 14.09 4.51 6.28
CA ASN A 183 14.68 5.07 5.06
C ASN A 183 15.52 4.06 4.29
N LYS A 184 16.26 3.19 4.98
CA LYS A 184 17.05 2.13 4.34
C LYS A 184 16.15 1.08 3.70
N GLN A 185 15.15 0.58 4.42
CA GLN A 185 14.22 -0.43 3.91
C GLN A 185 13.45 0.07 2.68
N CYS A 186 12.83 1.25 2.79
CA CYS A 186 12.10 1.86 1.68
C CYS A 186 13.03 2.23 0.52
N GLY A 187 14.25 2.69 0.80
CA GLY A 187 15.27 2.98 -0.21
C GLY A 187 15.64 1.74 -1.02
N ASN A 188 15.90 0.63 -0.34
CA ASN A 188 16.22 -0.65 -0.99
C ASN A 188 15.03 -1.17 -1.81
N ALA A 189 13.83 -1.23 -1.23
CA ALA A 189 12.63 -1.70 -1.92
C ALA A 189 12.32 -0.87 -3.17
N SER A 190 12.47 0.46 -3.07
CA SER A 190 12.32 1.37 -4.20
C SER A 190 13.37 1.13 -5.28
N LEU A 191 14.64 0.92 -4.92
CA LEU A 191 15.72 0.69 -5.87
C LEU A 191 15.49 -0.63 -6.61
N GLU A 192 15.27 -1.70 -5.87
CA GLU A 192 15.01 -3.04 -6.41
C GLU A 192 13.83 -3.06 -7.38
N THR A 193 12.70 -2.43 -6.99
CA THR A 193 11.51 -2.36 -7.85
C THR A 193 11.79 -1.61 -9.15
N VAL A 194 12.52 -0.50 -9.10
CA VAL A 194 12.86 0.30 -10.28
C VAL A 194 13.84 -0.45 -11.19
N GLU A 195 14.83 -1.14 -10.62
CA GLU A 195 15.78 -1.96 -11.37
C GLU A 195 15.08 -3.12 -12.08
N LYS A 196 14.22 -3.87 -11.38
CA LYS A 196 13.38 -4.93 -11.99
C LYS A 196 12.56 -4.38 -13.16
N PHE A 197 11.95 -3.20 -12.98
CA PHE A 197 11.17 -2.56 -14.04
C PHE A 197 12.00 -2.17 -15.26
N GLN A 198 13.22 -1.67 -15.07
CA GLN A 198 14.12 -1.31 -16.16
C GLN A 198 14.62 -2.54 -16.92
N GLN A 199 14.91 -3.63 -16.19
CA GLN A 199 15.35 -4.90 -16.77
C GLN A 199 14.23 -5.66 -17.48
N LEU A 200 12.97 -5.32 -17.24
CA LEU A 200 11.83 -6.03 -17.81
C LEU A 200 11.65 -5.82 -19.32
N LYS A 201 12.03 -4.66 -19.86
CA LYS A 201 11.84 -4.39 -21.31
C LYS A 201 12.51 -5.42 -22.24
N PRO A 202 13.83 -5.70 -22.11
CA PRO A 202 14.47 -6.71 -22.96
C PRO A 202 13.84 -8.10 -22.77
N HIS A 203 13.41 -8.44 -21.56
CA HIS A 203 12.72 -9.70 -21.28
C HIS A 203 11.37 -9.80 -22.02
N LEU A 204 10.55 -8.75 -22.03
CA LEU A 204 9.29 -8.73 -22.78
C LEU A 204 9.51 -8.79 -24.30
N ASP A 205 10.57 -8.16 -24.82
CA ASP A 205 10.92 -8.24 -26.25
C ASP A 205 11.35 -9.65 -26.65
N GLU A 206 12.09 -10.33 -25.78
CA GLU A 206 12.52 -11.71 -25.96
C GLU A 206 11.34 -12.68 -25.88
N LEU A 207 10.47 -12.53 -24.87
CA LEU A 207 9.23 -13.30 -24.76
C LEU A 207 8.33 -13.14 -26.00
N LEU A 208 8.25 -11.94 -26.57
CA LEU A 208 7.54 -11.70 -27.84
C LEU A 208 8.15 -12.48 -29.02
N LYS A 209 9.49 -12.63 -29.07
CA LYS A 209 10.13 -13.43 -30.13
C LYS A 209 9.76 -14.90 -29.99
N PHE A 210 9.83 -15.45 -28.77
CA PHE A 210 9.45 -16.84 -28.52
C PHE A 210 7.99 -17.11 -28.85
N TRP A 211 7.07 -16.25 -28.43
CA TRP A 211 5.64 -16.42 -28.78
C TRP A 211 5.39 -16.34 -30.28
N ARG A 212 6.07 -15.44 -31.01
CA ARG A 212 5.96 -15.36 -32.47
C ARG A 212 6.48 -16.63 -33.15
N GLU A 213 7.59 -17.17 -32.68
CA GLU A 213 8.16 -18.40 -33.22
C GLU A 213 7.25 -19.61 -32.92
N PHE A 214 6.71 -19.66 -31.70
CA PHE A 214 5.76 -20.68 -31.27
C PHE A 214 4.50 -20.67 -32.13
N GLU A 215 3.80 -19.54 -32.22
CA GLU A 215 2.54 -19.42 -32.97
C GLU A 215 2.76 -19.66 -34.46
N ASN A 216 3.86 -19.19 -35.04
CA ASN A 216 4.20 -19.46 -36.44
C ASN A 216 4.46 -20.96 -36.69
N THR A 217 5.10 -21.66 -35.76
CA THR A 217 5.40 -23.09 -35.90
C THR A 217 4.14 -23.92 -35.68
N ALA A 218 3.31 -23.57 -34.69
CA ALA A 218 2.02 -24.19 -34.45
C ALA A 218 1.11 -24.05 -35.68
N ALA A 219 1.01 -22.86 -36.28
CA ALA A 219 0.21 -22.64 -37.49
C ALA A 219 0.71 -23.50 -38.68
N LYS A 220 2.03 -23.70 -38.83
CA LYS A 220 2.57 -24.60 -39.86
C LYS A 220 2.18 -26.06 -39.61
N ILE A 221 2.21 -26.50 -38.36
CA ILE A 221 1.81 -27.87 -37.98
C ILE A 221 0.31 -28.06 -38.24
N GLU A 222 -0.53 -27.12 -37.83
CA GLU A 222 -1.98 -27.15 -38.09
C GLU A 222 -2.29 -27.21 -39.59
N ASP A 223 -1.62 -26.40 -40.41
CA ASP A 223 -1.79 -26.41 -41.86
C ASP A 223 -1.34 -27.73 -42.50
N ARG A 224 -0.26 -28.36 -41.99
CA ARG A 224 0.19 -29.68 -42.45
C ARG A 224 -0.79 -30.78 -42.07
N ILE A 225 -1.30 -30.77 -40.83
CA ILE A 225 -2.33 -31.72 -40.36
C ILE A 225 -3.59 -31.59 -41.22
N THR A 226 -4.07 -30.36 -41.44
CA THR A 226 -5.26 -30.09 -42.26
C THR A 226 -5.08 -30.62 -43.69
N ARG A 227 -3.91 -30.42 -44.30
CA ARG A 227 -3.59 -30.95 -45.64
C ARG A 227 -3.54 -32.48 -45.67
N SER A 228 -2.88 -33.11 -44.68
CA SER A 228 -2.80 -34.57 -44.54
C SER A 228 -4.18 -35.22 -44.41
N GLU A 229 -5.07 -34.63 -43.60
CA GLU A 229 -6.46 -35.08 -43.43
C GLU A 229 -7.25 -34.95 -44.73
N HIS A 230 -7.11 -33.81 -45.43
CA HIS A 230 -7.75 -33.59 -46.72
C HIS A 230 -7.29 -34.58 -47.79
N GLU A 231 -5.99 -34.91 -47.82
CA GLU A 231 -5.38 -35.86 -48.74
C GLU A 231 -5.58 -37.34 -48.35
N LYS A 232 -6.18 -37.63 -47.18
CA LYS A 232 -6.29 -38.98 -46.58
C LYS A 232 -4.95 -39.70 -46.44
N ARG A 233 -3.86 -38.93 -46.28
CA ARG A 233 -2.52 -39.46 -46.06
C ARG A 233 -2.25 -39.45 -44.57
N ASN A 234 -2.59 -40.54 -43.88
CA ASN A 234 -2.37 -40.69 -42.43
C ASN A 234 -0.88 -40.97 -42.08
N LEU A 235 0.05 -40.27 -42.72
CA LEU A 235 1.48 -40.48 -42.51
C LEU A 235 2.09 -39.18 -41.99
N ILE A 236 2.41 -39.17 -40.69
CA ILE A 236 3.32 -38.19 -40.08
C ILE A 236 4.72 -38.53 -40.61
N ASP A 237 5.32 -37.65 -41.41
CA ASP A 237 6.68 -37.84 -41.90
C ASP A 237 7.74 -37.40 -40.86
N GLU A 238 9.03 -37.58 -41.15
CA GLU A 238 10.09 -37.16 -40.21
C GLU A 238 10.13 -35.64 -40.05
N ASP A 239 9.80 -34.87 -41.10
CA ASP A 239 9.74 -33.41 -41.02
C ASP A 239 8.63 -32.95 -40.06
N ASP A 240 7.49 -33.65 -40.01
CA ASP A 240 6.41 -33.38 -39.05
C ASP A 240 6.88 -33.62 -37.60
N LYS A 241 7.63 -34.70 -37.36
CA LYS A 241 8.20 -34.99 -36.04
C LYS A 241 9.22 -33.93 -35.63
N GLU A 242 10.04 -33.45 -36.55
CA GLU A 242 10.99 -32.36 -36.29
C GLU A 242 10.28 -31.05 -35.93
N LEU A 243 9.21 -30.69 -36.64
CA LEU A 243 8.39 -29.51 -36.31
C LEU A 243 7.75 -29.63 -34.94
N LEU A 244 7.19 -30.79 -34.58
CA LEU A 244 6.61 -31.02 -33.25
C LEU A 244 7.66 -30.87 -32.14
N ARG A 245 8.84 -31.50 -32.31
CA ARG A 245 9.96 -31.34 -31.36
C ARG A 245 10.41 -29.90 -31.24
N HIS A 246 10.43 -29.16 -32.34
CA HIS A 246 10.78 -27.74 -32.35
C HIS A 246 9.72 -26.90 -31.59
N CYS A 247 8.43 -27.15 -31.83
CA CYS A 247 7.33 -26.53 -31.08
C CYS A 247 7.40 -26.82 -29.58
N GLU A 248 7.66 -28.08 -29.19
CA GLU A 248 7.83 -28.47 -27.78
C GLU A 248 9.01 -27.76 -27.14
N LYS A 249 10.13 -27.66 -27.84
CA LYS A 249 11.30 -26.91 -27.37
C LYS A 249 10.97 -25.44 -27.14
N ILE A 250 10.27 -24.78 -28.07
CA ILE A 250 9.87 -23.36 -27.91
C ILE A 250 8.91 -23.21 -26.73
N ARG A 251 7.95 -24.14 -26.56
CA ARG A 251 7.04 -24.13 -25.40
C ARG A 251 7.81 -24.25 -24.09
N ASP A 252 8.79 -25.15 -24.03
CA ASP A 252 9.61 -25.35 -22.84
C ASP A 252 10.49 -24.12 -22.57
N ASP A 253 10.98 -23.45 -23.63
CA ASP A 253 11.69 -22.17 -23.51
C ASP A 253 10.74 -21.09 -22.95
N VAL A 254 9.53 -20.92 -23.49
CA VAL A 254 8.49 -20.01 -22.93
C VAL A 254 8.19 -20.32 -21.46
N ALA A 255 8.07 -21.60 -21.10
CA ALA A 255 7.82 -22.01 -19.72
C ALA A 255 9.00 -21.70 -18.78
N ARG A 256 10.25 -21.83 -19.26
CA ARG A 256 11.44 -21.39 -18.52
C ARG A 256 11.45 -19.88 -18.32
N PHE A 257 11.10 -19.10 -19.34
CA PHE A 257 10.95 -17.64 -19.19
C PHE A 257 9.92 -17.26 -18.13
N GLY A 258 8.86 -18.05 -17.97
CA GLY A 258 7.86 -17.87 -16.89
C GLY A 258 8.35 -18.27 -15.49
N ASN A 259 9.27 -19.24 -15.38
CA ASN A 259 9.69 -19.81 -14.09
C ASN A 259 11.05 -19.31 -13.56
N ASP A 260 11.99 -18.91 -14.44
CA ASP A 260 13.40 -18.66 -14.08
C ASP A 260 13.66 -17.37 -13.28
N GLN A 261 12.62 -16.68 -12.79
CA GLN A 261 12.79 -15.57 -11.83
C GLN A 261 12.20 -15.81 -10.43
N ILE A 262 11.63 -16.99 -10.16
CA ILE A 262 11.23 -17.35 -8.78
C ILE A 262 12.47 -17.68 -7.90
N GLN A 263 13.66 -17.83 -8.48
CA GLN A 263 14.87 -18.30 -7.77
C GLN A 263 16.04 -17.31 -7.66
N GLN A 264 15.91 -16.04 -8.05
CA GLN A 264 17.00 -15.06 -7.93
C GLN A 264 16.61 -13.79 -7.15
N VAL A 265 16.14 -13.93 -5.91
CA VAL A 265 16.31 -12.94 -4.84
C VAL A 265 16.28 -13.68 -3.48
N VAL A 266 17.45 -13.96 -2.91
CA VAL A 266 17.67 -14.23 -1.46
C VAL A 266 18.77 -13.29 -1.01
#